data_AF-A0A2V9ZZD5-F1
#
_entry.id   AF-A0A2V9ZZD5-F1
#
_cell.length_a   1.000
_cell.length_b   1.000
_cell.length_c   1.000
_cell.angle_alpha   90.00
_cell.angle_beta   90.00
_cell.angle_gamma   90.00
#
_symmetry.space_group_name_H-M   'P 1'
#
loop_
_entity.id
_entity.type
_entity.pdbx_description
1 polymer ?
#
loop_
_entity_poly.entity_id
_entity_poly.type
_entity_poly.pdbx_seq_one_letter_code
_entity_poly.pdbx_strand_id
1 'polypeptide(L)'
;MPLTSIDWIVIVGYLLINLLIGIYYRQRASGNTEEFFISGRDVSWWLAGTSMVATTFAADTPLLVTGLVARQGIAGNWIWWGSCVGGMMTVFFFARYWRRAEILTDVQLVEIRYGGKPAAFLRGFKAIYLGLFMNCFILGWVTQAMVNIITVLLGPMIAQGRVLQLSVGGRAFHYALGDPRYTALMICIFILIPFTGLYTSIGGLWGVLVTDVFQFALKMAMIIVLAWVAVAKIGGMEALQVRLKMIQGNVRASGIQAADPTAFLPDFHLGLTTNALWTLPVLTFIVYLGMQWWLAWYPGAEPGGGGYVAQRMFSAKDEK
;
A
#
# COMPACT_ATOMS: atom_id res chain seq x y z
N MET A 1 18.03 -2.95 18.74
CA MET A 1 17.95 -4.21 19.53
C MET A 1 17.97 -5.36 18.53
N PRO A 2 18.71 -6.45 18.79
CA PRO A 2 18.66 -7.63 17.92
C PRO A 2 17.26 -8.25 17.95
N LEU A 3 16.77 -8.77 16.81
CA LEU A 3 15.56 -9.59 16.78
C LEU A 3 15.75 -10.83 17.66
N THR A 4 14.75 -11.10 18.49
CA THR A 4 14.66 -12.26 19.36
C THR A 4 14.15 -13.47 18.60
N SER A 5 14.26 -14.66 19.19
CA SER A 5 13.68 -15.88 18.61
C SER A 5 12.17 -15.79 18.42
N ILE A 6 11.47 -15.05 19.30
CA ILE A 6 10.03 -14.80 19.18
C ILE A 6 9.72 -13.99 17.92
N ASP A 7 10.51 -12.95 17.63
CA ASP A 7 10.33 -12.12 16.44
C ASP A 7 10.48 -12.96 15.16
N TRP A 8 11.46 -13.85 15.12
CA TRP A 8 11.66 -14.76 13.99
C TRP A 8 10.51 -15.76 13.82
N ILE A 9 9.99 -16.32 14.93
CA ILE A 9 8.82 -17.21 14.89
C ILE A 9 7.61 -16.47 14.32
N VAL A 10 7.39 -15.20 14.70
CA VAL A 10 6.29 -14.40 14.17
C VAL A 10 6.47 -14.13 12.67
N ILE A 11 7.68 -13.77 12.22
CA ILE A 11 7.97 -13.53 10.80
C ILE A 11 7.76 -14.81 9.97
N VAL A 12 8.35 -15.92 10.40
CA VAL A 12 8.23 -17.22 9.71
C VAL A 12 6.78 -17.70 9.73
N GLY A 13 6.09 -17.58 10.86
CA GLY A 13 4.68 -17.92 10.99
C GLY A 13 3.81 -17.10 10.03
N TYR A 14 4.04 -15.79 9.93
CA TYR A 14 3.37 -14.92 8.97
C TYR A 14 3.58 -15.39 7.52
N LEU A 15 4.83 -15.67 7.13
CA LEU A 15 5.13 -16.17 5.78
C LEU A 15 4.44 -17.52 5.54
N LEU A 16 4.55 -18.46 6.48
CA LEU A 16 3.90 -19.77 6.37
C LEU A 16 2.39 -19.67 6.21
N ILE A 17 1.71 -18.80 6.96
CA ILE A 17 0.26 -18.60 6.83
C ILE A 17 -0.09 -18.14 5.40
N ASN A 18 0.64 -17.16 4.85
CA ASN A 18 0.39 -16.69 3.48
C ASN A 18 0.62 -17.80 2.44
N LEU A 19 1.68 -18.60 2.61
CA LEU A 19 1.94 -19.74 1.73
C LEU A 19 0.86 -20.80 1.82
N LEU A 20 0.40 -21.13 3.04
CA LEU A 20 -0.66 -22.12 3.28
C LEU A 20 -1.99 -21.67 2.68
N ILE A 21 -2.34 -20.38 2.76
CA ILE A 21 -3.52 -19.82 2.09
C ILE A 21 -3.39 -20.00 0.56
N GLY A 22 -2.22 -19.67 0.00
CA GLY A 22 -1.95 -19.89 -1.43
C GLY A 22 -2.13 -21.36 -1.84
N ILE A 23 -1.54 -22.29 -1.09
CA ILE A 23 -1.66 -23.73 -1.33
C ILE A 23 -3.11 -24.22 -1.19
N TYR A 24 -3.85 -23.72 -0.20
CA TYR A 24 -5.24 -24.09 0.03
C TYR A 24 -6.12 -23.76 -1.18
N TYR A 25 -5.93 -22.59 -1.81
CA TYR A 25 -6.68 -22.18 -2.99
C TYR A 25 -6.13 -22.69 -4.32
N ARG A 26 -5.06 -23.50 -4.31
CA ARG A 26 -4.41 -24.03 -5.53
C ARG A 26 -5.37 -24.77 -6.46
N GLN A 27 -6.24 -25.62 -5.90
CA GLN A 27 -7.15 -26.42 -6.73
C GLN A 27 -8.12 -25.55 -7.52
N ARG A 28 -8.65 -24.48 -6.90
CA ARG A 28 -9.44 -23.46 -7.60
C ARG A 28 -8.61 -22.76 -8.66
N ALA A 29 -7.45 -22.23 -8.29
CA ALA A 29 -6.58 -21.50 -9.21
C ALA A 29 -6.19 -22.31 -10.47
N SER A 30 -6.06 -23.64 -10.35
CA SER A 30 -5.71 -24.53 -11.47
C SER A 30 -6.84 -24.87 -12.45
N GLY A 31 -8.08 -24.41 -12.21
CA GLY A 31 -9.23 -24.78 -13.01
C GLY A 31 -9.21 -24.20 -14.43
N ASN A 32 -9.41 -22.88 -14.54
CA ASN A 32 -9.39 -22.16 -15.82
C ASN A 32 -8.93 -20.70 -15.61
N THR A 33 -8.73 -19.99 -16.72
CA THR A 33 -8.31 -18.56 -16.72
C THR A 33 -9.27 -17.67 -15.93
N GLU A 34 -10.56 -17.97 -15.93
CA GLU A 34 -11.57 -17.21 -15.21
C GLU A 34 -11.45 -17.39 -13.68
N GLU A 35 -11.25 -18.62 -13.23
CA GLU A 35 -11.03 -18.95 -11.82
C GLU A 35 -9.71 -18.35 -11.31
N PHE A 36 -8.66 -18.36 -12.16
CA PHE A 36 -7.36 -17.80 -11.80
C PHE A 36 -7.38 -16.27 -11.68
N PHE A 37 -7.91 -15.55 -12.68
CA PHE A 37 -7.83 -14.09 -12.74
C PHE A 37 -9.00 -13.36 -12.11
N ILE A 38 -10.19 -13.99 -12.03
CA ILE A 38 -11.41 -13.34 -11.54
C ILE A 38 -12.23 -14.20 -10.57
N SER A 39 -11.64 -15.28 -10.03
CA SER A 39 -12.26 -16.07 -8.96
C SER A 39 -13.64 -16.63 -9.31
N GLY A 40 -13.86 -16.95 -10.59
CA GLY A 40 -15.15 -17.50 -11.07
C GLY A 40 -16.32 -16.55 -10.89
N ARG A 41 -16.05 -15.25 -10.69
CA ARG A 41 -17.03 -14.21 -10.39
C ARG A 41 -17.93 -14.57 -9.20
N ASP A 42 -17.35 -15.11 -8.13
CA ASP A 42 -18.07 -15.47 -6.89
C ASP A 42 -17.48 -14.73 -5.67
N VAL A 43 -16.81 -13.59 -5.90
CA VAL A 43 -16.24 -12.77 -4.83
C VAL A 43 -17.35 -11.95 -4.17
N SER A 44 -17.44 -12.01 -2.84
CA SER A 44 -18.38 -11.19 -2.07
C SER A 44 -17.94 -9.72 -2.01
N TRP A 45 -18.89 -8.79 -1.91
CA TRP A 45 -18.61 -7.35 -1.91
C TRP A 45 -17.63 -6.92 -0.79
N TRP A 46 -17.75 -7.51 0.40
CA TRP A 46 -16.91 -7.15 1.55
C TRP A 46 -15.47 -7.65 1.37
N LEU A 47 -15.30 -8.82 0.74
CA LEU A 47 -13.99 -9.38 0.42
C LEU A 47 -13.32 -8.55 -0.68
N ALA A 48 -14.07 -8.21 -1.74
CA ALA A 48 -13.61 -7.33 -2.81
C ALA A 48 -13.19 -5.96 -2.27
N GLY A 49 -14.04 -5.31 -1.47
CA GLY A 49 -13.76 -3.99 -0.89
C GLY A 49 -12.58 -4.00 0.08
N THR A 50 -12.49 -5.00 0.95
CA THR A 50 -11.35 -5.13 1.88
C THR A 50 -10.04 -5.35 1.12
N SER A 51 -10.03 -6.19 0.07
CA SER A 51 -8.84 -6.37 -0.77
C SER A 51 -8.44 -5.08 -1.50
N MET A 52 -9.40 -4.29 -2.00
CA MET A 52 -9.08 -3.00 -2.63
C MET A 52 -8.33 -2.08 -1.65
N VAL A 53 -8.79 -1.98 -0.41
CA VAL A 53 -8.13 -1.16 0.64
C VAL A 53 -6.81 -1.79 1.10
N ALA A 54 -6.74 -3.11 1.22
CA ALA A 54 -5.52 -3.81 1.59
C ALA A 54 -4.40 -3.62 0.54
N THR A 55 -4.78 -3.60 -0.75
CA THR A 55 -3.86 -3.43 -1.88
C THR A 55 -3.20 -2.04 -1.88
N THR A 56 -3.93 -0.99 -1.46
CA THR A 56 -3.34 0.36 -1.35
C THR A 56 -2.41 0.49 -0.15
N PHE A 57 -2.52 -0.42 0.83
CA PHE A 57 -1.76 -0.35 2.06
C PHE A 57 -0.44 -1.16 2.00
N ALA A 58 0.47 -0.63 1.19
CA ALA A 58 1.81 -1.16 0.96
C ALA A 58 2.85 -0.59 1.96
N ALA A 59 4.10 -1.02 1.83
CA ALA A 59 5.17 -0.69 2.76
C ALA A 59 5.55 0.81 2.76
N ASP A 60 5.33 1.50 1.65
CA ASP A 60 5.61 2.93 1.45
C ASP A 60 4.55 3.84 2.09
N THR A 61 3.29 3.40 2.16
CA THR A 61 2.17 4.24 2.60
C THR A 61 2.33 4.75 4.04
N PRO A 62 2.63 3.91 5.06
CA PRO A 62 2.87 4.39 6.42
C PRO A 62 4.04 5.38 6.52
N LEU A 63 5.12 5.13 5.76
CA LEU A 63 6.29 6.01 5.74
C LEU A 63 5.93 7.39 5.18
N LEU A 64 5.16 7.42 4.09
CA LEU A 64 4.68 8.65 3.48
C LEU A 64 3.72 9.40 4.42
N VAL A 65 2.70 8.72 4.95
CA VAL A 65 1.68 9.34 5.82
C VAL A 65 2.29 9.91 7.08
N THR A 66 3.18 9.16 7.76
CA THR A 66 3.85 9.67 8.97
C THR A 66 4.77 10.85 8.65
N GLY A 67 5.46 10.83 7.51
CA GLY A 67 6.26 11.96 7.04
C GLY A 67 5.44 13.19 6.69
N LEU A 68 4.27 13.01 6.06
CA LEU A 68 3.32 14.08 5.77
C LEU A 68 2.77 14.68 7.07
N VAL A 69 2.32 13.87 8.02
CA VAL A 69 1.80 14.35 9.30
C VAL A 69 2.88 15.10 10.10
N ALA A 70 4.13 14.63 10.07
CA ALA A 70 5.23 15.32 10.74
C ALA A 70 5.52 16.72 10.16
N ARG A 71 5.33 16.91 8.84
CA ARG A 71 5.64 18.17 8.13
C ARG A 71 4.44 19.10 7.96
N GLN A 72 3.27 18.56 7.67
CA GLN A 72 2.05 19.27 7.28
C GLN A 72 0.91 19.11 8.31
N GLY A 73 1.13 18.39 9.41
CA GLY A 73 0.09 18.13 10.40
C GLY A 73 -0.97 17.15 9.90
N ILE A 74 -2.07 17.03 10.65
CA ILE A 74 -3.20 16.16 10.26
C ILE A 74 -3.81 16.60 8.92
N ALA A 75 -3.84 17.91 8.65
CA ALA A 75 -4.35 18.46 7.41
C ALA A 75 -3.61 17.93 6.16
N GLY A 76 -2.34 17.56 6.25
CA GLY A 76 -1.60 16.94 5.14
C GLY A 76 -2.24 15.66 4.59
N ASN A 77 -3.06 14.97 5.41
CA ASN A 77 -3.77 13.76 4.99
C ASN A 77 -4.94 14.01 4.02
N TRP A 78 -5.29 15.27 3.71
CA TRP A 78 -6.31 15.57 2.70
C TRP A 78 -5.98 15.02 1.31
N ILE A 79 -4.72 14.67 1.05
CA ILE A 79 -4.35 13.90 -0.14
C ILE A 79 -5.13 12.57 -0.25
N TRP A 80 -5.38 11.90 0.88
CA TRP A 80 -6.13 10.64 0.94
C TRP A 80 -7.63 10.89 1.03
N TRP A 81 -8.06 11.78 1.93
CA TRP A 81 -9.47 12.11 2.10
C TRP A 81 -10.11 12.65 0.82
N GLY A 82 -9.40 13.49 0.06
CA GLY A 82 -9.86 13.97 -1.24
C GLY A 82 -9.99 12.83 -2.26
N SER A 83 -9.07 11.86 -2.23
CA SER A 83 -9.11 10.69 -3.12
C SER A 83 -10.26 9.71 -2.79
N CYS A 84 -10.77 9.72 -1.55
CA CYS A 84 -11.94 8.91 -1.18
C CYS A 84 -13.19 9.27 -2.01
N VAL A 85 -13.35 10.53 -2.40
CA VAL A 85 -14.47 10.97 -3.26
C VAL A 85 -14.43 10.24 -4.61
N GLY A 86 -13.25 10.19 -5.24
CA GLY A 86 -13.05 9.46 -6.50
C GLY A 86 -13.38 7.98 -6.36
N GLY A 87 -12.85 7.31 -5.32
CA GLY A 87 -13.14 5.90 -5.08
C GLY A 87 -14.62 5.61 -4.83
N MET A 88 -15.33 6.47 -4.07
CA MET A 88 -16.78 6.34 -3.90
C MET A 88 -17.52 6.47 -5.23
N MET A 89 -17.18 7.47 -6.05
CA MET A 89 -17.81 7.64 -7.36
C MET A 89 -17.60 6.42 -8.27
N THR A 90 -16.40 5.83 -8.25
CA THR A 90 -16.13 4.59 -8.98
C THR A 90 -17.07 3.46 -8.55
N VAL A 91 -17.24 3.25 -7.25
CA VAL A 91 -18.12 2.19 -6.73
C VAL A 91 -19.59 2.48 -7.08
N PHE A 92 -20.08 3.69 -6.79
CA PHE A 92 -21.50 4.02 -6.97
C PHE A 92 -21.95 4.07 -8.43
N PHE A 93 -21.12 4.62 -9.32
CA PHE A 93 -21.51 4.80 -10.73
C PHE A 93 -21.01 3.68 -11.62
N PHE A 94 -19.82 3.11 -11.38
CA PHE A 94 -19.14 2.25 -12.34
C PHE A 94 -19.08 0.77 -11.95
N ALA A 95 -19.19 0.40 -10.67
CA ALA A 95 -19.06 -1.01 -10.25
C ALA A 95 -20.06 -1.92 -10.98
N ARG A 96 -21.32 -1.48 -11.13
CA ARG A 96 -22.34 -2.22 -11.87
C ARG A 96 -21.97 -2.44 -13.34
N TYR A 97 -21.40 -1.43 -13.99
CA TYR A 97 -20.97 -1.53 -15.40
C TYR A 97 -19.74 -2.42 -15.55
N TRP A 98 -18.77 -2.33 -14.64
CA TRP A 98 -17.62 -3.24 -14.61
C TRP A 98 -18.07 -4.68 -14.47
N ARG A 99 -18.99 -4.97 -13.54
CA ARG A 99 -19.49 -6.32 -13.35
C ARG A 99 -20.27 -6.85 -14.56
N ARG A 100 -21.08 -6.00 -15.19
CA ARG A 100 -21.85 -6.32 -16.42
C ARG A 100 -21.01 -6.56 -17.65
N ALA A 101 -19.81 -5.97 -17.71
CA ALA A 101 -18.98 -6.06 -18.90
C ALA A 101 -18.47 -7.48 -19.16
N GLU A 102 -18.45 -8.35 -18.15
CA GLU A 102 -17.99 -9.75 -18.23
C GLU A 102 -16.62 -9.92 -18.91
N ILE A 103 -15.77 -8.91 -18.74
CA ILE A 103 -14.40 -8.88 -19.23
C ILE A 103 -13.44 -9.56 -18.25
N LEU A 104 -12.26 -9.94 -18.75
CA LEU A 104 -11.16 -10.46 -17.93
C LEU A 104 -10.13 -9.39 -17.58
N THR A 105 -10.01 -8.35 -18.41
CA THR A 105 -9.04 -7.26 -18.23
C THR A 105 -9.73 -5.93 -18.46
N ASP A 106 -9.39 -4.92 -17.69
CA ASP A 106 -9.94 -3.56 -17.84
C ASP A 106 -9.66 -2.96 -19.23
N VAL A 107 -8.46 -3.21 -19.79
CA VAL A 107 -8.08 -2.77 -21.14
C VAL A 107 -8.93 -3.39 -22.25
N GLN A 108 -9.57 -4.54 -22.03
CA GLN A 108 -10.51 -5.15 -22.98
C GLN A 108 -11.71 -4.23 -23.27
N LEU A 109 -12.10 -3.41 -22.28
CA LEU A 109 -13.21 -2.46 -22.44
C LEU A 109 -12.95 -1.47 -23.57
N VAL A 110 -11.69 -1.10 -23.83
CA VAL A 110 -11.32 -0.18 -24.92
C VAL A 110 -11.75 -0.74 -26.28
N GLU A 111 -11.51 -2.04 -26.49
CA GLU A 111 -11.83 -2.70 -27.75
C GLU A 111 -13.34 -2.88 -27.92
N ILE A 112 -14.06 -3.21 -26.84
CA ILE A 112 -15.53 -3.29 -26.84
C ILE A 112 -16.15 -1.92 -27.10
N ARG A 113 -15.61 -0.84 -26.49
CA ARG A 113 -16.19 0.49 -26.52
C ARG A 113 -16.02 1.21 -27.85
N TYR A 114 -14.83 1.09 -28.45
CA TYR A 114 -14.45 1.85 -29.65
C TYR A 114 -14.39 1.02 -30.92
N GLY A 115 -14.16 -0.29 -30.82
CA GLY A 115 -14.13 -1.20 -31.96
C GLY A 115 -13.00 -0.96 -32.97
N GLY A 116 -12.75 -1.96 -33.81
CA GLY A 116 -11.84 -1.85 -34.95
C GLY A 116 -10.34 -1.88 -34.62
N LYS A 117 -9.53 -1.78 -35.69
CA LYS A 117 -8.06 -1.90 -35.62
C LYS A 117 -7.39 -0.87 -34.69
N PRO A 118 -7.79 0.42 -34.68
CA PRO A 118 -7.20 1.40 -33.77
C PRO A 118 -7.45 1.07 -32.29
N ALA A 119 -8.65 0.58 -31.95
CA ALA A 119 -8.98 0.19 -30.57
C ALA A 119 -8.19 -1.05 -30.12
N ALA A 120 -8.01 -2.03 -31.00
CA ALA A 120 -7.17 -3.20 -30.74
C ALA A 120 -5.70 -2.81 -30.52
N PHE A 121 -5.16 -1.88 -31.32
CA PHE A 121 -3.83 -1.32 -31.10
C PHE A 121 -3.72 -0.63 -29.74
N LEU A 122 -4.69 0.22 -29.39
CA LEU A 122 -4.71 0.93 -28.11
C LEU A 122 -4.79 -0.04 -26.93
N ARG A 123 -5.61 -1.10 -27.03
CA ARG A 123 -5.66 -2.19 -26.03
C ARG A 123 -4.29 -2.83 -25.85
N GLY A 124 -3.63 -3.22 -26.95
CA GLY A 124 -2.30 -3.83 -26.92
C GLY A 124 -1.24 -2.91 -26.30
N PHE A 125 -1.24 -1.64 -26.71
CA PHE A 125 -0.35 -0.62 -26.14
C PHE A 125 -0.59 -0.44 -24.63
N LYS A 126 -1.85 -0.25 -24.19
CA LYS A 126 -2.18 -0.10 -22.77
C LYS A 126 -1.83 -1.35 -21.96
N ALA A 127 -2.00 -2.55 -22.52
CA ALA A 127 -1.64 -3.80 -21.86
C ALA A 127 -0.13 -3.88 -21.58
N ILE A 128 0.72 -3.46 -22.52
CA ILE A 128 2.18 -3.43 -22.32
C ILE A 128 2.57 -2.28 -21.38
N TYR A 129 2.03 -1.08 -21.61
CA TYR A 129 2.36 0.09 -20.82
C TYR A 129 1.95 -0.06 -19.35
N LEU A 130 0.69 -0.39 -19.07
CA LEU A 130 0.17 -0.55 -17.72
C LEU A 130 0.59 -1.89 -17.11
N GLY A 131 0.51 -2.98 -17.89
CA GLY A 131 0.76 -4.33 -17.39
C GLY A 131 2.23 -4.63 -17.11
N LEU A 132 3.16 -4.11 -17.92
CA LEU A 132 4.60 -4.36 -17.76
C LEU A 132 5.32 -3.14 -17.17
N PHE A 133 5.35 -2.01 -17.88
CA PHE A 133 6.20 -0.89 -17.49
C PHE A 133 5.75 -0.24 -16.18
N MET A 134 4.46 0.06 -16.05
CA MET A 134 3.92 0.72 -14.86
C MET A 134 4.01 -0.18 -13.63
N ASN A 135 3.68 -1.47 -13.75
CA ASN A 135 3.83 -2.43 -12.65
C ASN A 135 5.29 -2.61 -12.21
N CYS A 136 6.24 -2.65 -13.14
CA CYS A 136 7.67 -2.67 -12.81
C CYS A 136 8.11 -1.40 -12.07
N PHE A 137 7.60 -0.23 -12.46
CA PHE A 137 7.87 1.02 -11.77
C PHE A 137 7.31 1.02 -10.34
N ILE A 138 6.05 0.62 -10.15
CA ILE A 138 5.42 0.48 -8.83
C ILE A 138 6.23 -0.52 -7.97
N LEU A 139 6.59 -1.68 -8.53
CA LEU A 139 7.37 -2.68 -7.82
C LEU A 139 8.72 -2.12 -7.36
N GLY A 140 9.41 -1.36 -8.21
CA GLY A 140 10.65 -0.68 -7.86
C GLY A 140 10.48 0.31 -6.71
N TRP A 141 9.45 1.16 -6.76
CA TRP A 141 9.18 2.15 -5.71
C TRP A 141 8.81 1.49 -4.37
N VAL A 142 7.91 0.50 -4.37
CA VAL A 142 7.54 -0.23 -3.14
C VAL A 142 8.73 -1.00 -2.58
N THR A 143 9.57 -1.58 -3.45
CA THR A 143 10.82 -2.25 -3.03
C THR A 143 11.76 -1.28 -2.35
N GLN A 144 11.89 -0.04 -2.82
CA GLN A 144 12.72 0.99 -2.16
C GLN A 144 12.23 1.30 -0.74
N ALA A 145 10.92 1.40 -0.53
CA ALA A 145 10.37 1.57 0.82
C ALA A 145 10.67 0.36 1.71
N MET A 146 10.52 -0.86 1.19
CA MET A 146 10.82 -2.08 1.93
C MET A 146 12.31 -2.19 2.30
N VAL A 147 13.22 -1.79 1.40
CA VAL A 147 14.66 -1.72 1.67
C VAL A 147 14.94 -0.79 2.83
N ASN A 148 14.30 0.38 2.91
CA ASN A 148 14.48 1.30 4.03
C ASN A 148 14.01 0.68 5.35
N ILE A 149 12.86 0.00 5.37
CA ILE A 149 12.34 -0.69 6.56
C ILE A 149 13.30 -1.79 7.02
N ILE A 150 13.73 -2.67 6.11
CA ILE A 150 14.65 -3.76 6.42
C ILE A 150 16.01 -3.22 6.87
N THR A 151 16.50 -2.15 6.25
CA THR A 151 17.76 -1.50 6.66
C THR A 151 17.66 -0.98 8.09
N VAL A 152 16.54 -0.39 8.50
CA VAL A 152 16.37 0.09 9.88
C VAL A 152 16.20 -1.08 10.85
N LEU A 153 15.44 -2.11 10.47
CA LEU A 153 15.13 -3.27 11.31
C LEU A 153 16.36 -4.18 11.51
N LEU A 154 16.99 -4.60 10.41
CA LEU A 154 18.09 -5.57 10.38
C LEU A 154 19.46 -4.90 10.29
N GLY A 155 19.56 -3.60 9.97
CA GLY A 155 20.84 -2.91 9.76
C GLY A 155 21.84 -3.09 10.89
N PRO A 156 21.46 -2.99 12.18
CA PRO A 156 22.38 -3.26 13.28
C PRO A 156 22.89 -4.72 13.30
N MET A 157 22.08 -5.69 12.89
CA MET A 157 22.47 -7.10 12.78
C MET A 157 23.33 -7.36 11.53
N ILE A 158 23.05 -6.65 10.43
CA ILE A 158 23.80 -6.71 9.18
C ILE A 158 25.20 -6.10 9.36
N ALA A 159 25.28 -4.92 9.98
CA ALA A 159 26.53 -4.24 10.27
C ALA A 159 27.45 -5.04 11.21
N GLN A 160 26.87 -5.91 12.04
CA GLN A 160 27.60 -6.84 12.92
C GLN A 160 27.95 -8.19 12.24
N GLY A 161 27.62 -8.38 10.96
CA GLY A 161 27.92 -9.60 10.20
C GLY A 161 27.14 -10.85 10.63
N ARG A 162 25.94 -10.69 11.20
CA ARG A 162 25.15 -11.76 11.82
C ARG A 162 23.94 -12.22 10.99
N VAL A 163 23.89 -11.91 9.69
CA VAL A 163 22.67 -12.07 8.86
C VAL A 163 22.34 -13.54 8.55
N LEU A 164 23.38 -14.39 8.43
CA LEU A 164 23.23 -15.82 8.19
C LEU A 164 24.26 -16.56 9.04
N GLN A 165 23.84 -17.12 10.18
CA GLN A 165 24.63 -18.13 10.90
C GLN A 165 24.28 -19.51 10.33
N LEU A 166 25.01 -19.92 9.29
CA LEU A 166 25.05 -21.33 8.87
C LEU A 166 26.23 -21.99 9.57
N SER A 167 25.95 -22.91 10.49
CA SER A 167 26.96 -23.76 11.12
C SER A 167 26.93 -25.12 10.43
N VAL A 168 27.96 -25.42 9.65
CA VAL A 168 28.16 -26.74 9.04
C VAL A 168 29.53 -27.26 9.49
N GLY A 169 29.55 -28.40 10.17
CA GLY A 169 30.79 -29.04 10.62
C GLY A 169 31.60 -28.27 11.67
N GLY A 170 30.95 -27.59 12.61
CA GLY A 170 31.63 -26.90 13.73
C GLY A 170 32.32 -25.58 13.38
N ARG A 171 32.19 -25.11 12.13
CA ARG A 171 32.64 -23.78 11.70
C ARG A 171 31.42 -22.89 11.43
N ALA A 172 31.34 -21.76 12.13
CA ALA A 172 30.35 -20.74 11.87
C ALA A 172 30.82 -19.89 10.68
N PHE A 173 30.07 -19.90 9.58
CA PHE A 173 30.33 -19.01 8.46
C PHE A 173 29.62 -17.67 8.71
N HIS A 174 30.40 -16.61 8.89
CA HIS A 174 29.89 -15.24 9.02
C HIS A 174 29.91 -14.58 7.64
N TYR A 175 28.78 -14.59 6.92
CA TYR A 175 28.63 -13.81 5.70
C TYR A 175 27.85 -12.53 5.99
N ALA A 176 28.55 -11.39 5.95
CA ALA A 176 27.94 -10.08 5.76
C ALA A 176 27.90 -9.82 4.25
N LEU A 177 26.71 -9.67 3.65
CA LEU A 177 26.56 -9.36 2.22
C LEU A 177 26.92 -7.89 1.88
N GLY A 178 27.87 -7.28 2.59
CA GLY A 178 28.29 -5.89 2.37
C GLY A 178 27.41 -4.87 3.11
N ASP A 179 27.14 -3.73 2.46
CA ASP A 179 26.37 -2.62 3.04
C ASP A 179 24.95 -3.05 3.47
N PRO A 180 24.42 -2.56 4.61
CA PRO A 180 23.07 -2.88 5.07
C PRO A 180 21.97 -2.65 4.04
N ARG A 181 22.06 -1.58 3.23
CA ARG A 181 21.06 -1.29 2.19
C ARG A 181 21.15 -2.28 1.04
N TYR A 182 22.37 -2.66 0.64
CA TYR A 182 22.56 -3.67 -0.40
C TYR A 182 22.04 -5.03 0.05
N THR A 183 22.36 -5.45 1.28
CA THR A 183 21.83 -6.71 1.84
C THR A 183 20.30 -6.70 1.92
N ALA A 184 19.70 -5.59 2.36
CA ALA A 184 18.24 -5.44 2.39
C ALA A 184 17.62 -5.55 0.99
N LEU A 185 18.25 -4.96 -0.03
CA LEU A 185 17.82 -5.11 -1.42
C LEU A 185 17.89 -6.56 -1.91
N MET A 186 18.97 -7.28 -1.59
CA MET A 186 19.10 -8.70 -1.94
C MET A 186 18.02 -9.56 -1.26
N ILE A 187 17.67 -9.27 -0.01
CA ILE A 187 16.55 -9.93 0.68
C ILE A 187 15.23 -9.68 -0.06
N CYS A 188 14.96 -8.44 -0.48
CA CYS A 188 13.76 -8.13 -1.26
C CYS A 188 13.72 -8.93 -2.57
N ILE A 189 14.81 -8.90 -3.34
CA ILE A 189 14.88 -9.49 -4.69
C ILE A 189 14.86 -11.02 -4.67
N PHE A 190 15.59 -11.65 -3.76
CA PHE A 190 15.77 -13.11 -3.76
C PHE A 190 14.84 -13.85 -2.80
N ILE A 191 14.25 -13.16 -1.83
CA ILE A 191 13.38 -13.79 -0.83
C ILE A 191 11.96 -13.25 -0.97
N LEU A 192 11.73 -11.97 -0.71
CA LEU A 192 10.36 -11.45 -0.57
C LEU A 192 9.57 -11.42 -1.88
N ILE A 193 10.17 -10.94 -2.98
CA ILE A 193 9.51 -10.89 -4.29
C ILE A 193 9.23 -12.30 -4.83
N PRO A 194 10.19 -13.24 -4.85
CA PRO A 194 9.92 -14.60 -5.31
C PRO A 194 8.94 -15.33 -4.43
N PHE A 195 9.02 -15.15 -3.10
CA PHE A 195 8.05 -15.72 -2.17
C PHE A 195 6.63 -15.20 -2.45
N THR A 196 6.49 -13.89 -2.68
CA THR A 196 5.20 -13.28 -3.03
C THR A 196 4.69 -13.79 -4.36
N GLY A 197 5.54 -13.83 -5.39
CA GLY A 197 5.20 -14.41 -6.68
C GLY A 197 4.79 -15.88 -6.58
N LEU A 198 5.42 -16.65 -5.69
CA LEU A 198 5.12 -18.07 -5.49
C LEU A 198 3.71 -18.27 -4.91
N TYR A 199 3.38 -17.69 -3.76
CA TYR A 199 2.07 -17.95 -3.17
C TYR A 199 0.92 -17.36 -4.01
N THR A 200 1.16 -16.23 -4.70
CA THR A 200 0.15 -15.61 -5.59
C THR A 200 -0.07 -16.43 -6.86
N SER A 201 0.98 -16.95 -7.48
CA SER A 201 0.86 -17.85 -8.65
C SER A 201 0.22 -19.19 -8.30
N ILE A 202 0.41 -19.70 -7.08
CA ILE A 202 -0.26 -20.93 -6.63
C ILE A 202 -1.74 -20.66 -6.32
N GLY A 203 -2.07 -19.56 -5.63
CA GLY A 203 -3.41 -19.31 -5.11
C GLY A 203 -4.38 -18.59 -6.06
N GLY A 204 -3.87 -17.96 -7.13
CA GLY A 204 -4.69 -17.12 -8.02
C GLY A 204 -5.34 -15.95 -7.28
N LEU A 205 -6.39 -15.35 -7.86
CA LEU A 205 -7.08 -14.23 -7.24
C LEU A 205 -7.71 -14.60 -5.89
N TRP A 206 -8.27 -15.81 -5.73
CA TRP A 206 -8.83 -16.26 -4.44
C TRP A 206 -7.79 -16.26 -3.31
N GLY A 207 -6.60 -16.79 -3.60
CA GLY A 207 -5.48 -16.76 -2.65
C GLY A 207 -5.13 -15.33 -2.26
N VAL A 208 -4.98 -14.44 -3.25
CA VAL A 208 -4.66 -13.01 -3.04
C VAL A 208 -5.72 -12.32 -2.17
N LEU A 209 -7.01 -12.47 -2.50
CA LEU A 209 -8.10 -11.83 -1.77
C LEU A 209 -8.14 -12.23 -0.28
N VAL A 210 -7.90 -13.51 0.01
CA VAL A 210 -7.92 -14.01 1.39
C VAL A 210 -6.66 -13.61 2.14
N THR A 211 -5.48 -13.66 1.49
CA THR A 211 -4.26 -13.12 2.10
C THR A 211 -4.37 -11.63 2.39
N ASP A 212 -5.03 -10.86 1.51
CA ASP A 212 -5.26 -9.43 1.70
C ASP A 212 -6.08 -9.15 2.96
N VAL A 213 -7.18 -9.89 3.19
CA VAL A 213 -8.01 -9.74 4.39
C VAL A 213 -7.23 -10.07 5.65
N PHE A 214 -6.48 -11.17 5.64
CA PHE A 214 -5.62 -11.56 6.76
C PHE A 214 -4.57 -10.49 7.06
N GLN A 215 -3.86 -10.04 6.03
CA GLN A 215 -2.84 -9.00 6.16
C GLN A 215 -3.43 -7.67 6.60
N PHE A 216 -4.61 -7.30 6.10
CA PHE A 216 -5.30 -6.08 6.49
C PHE A 216 -5.67 -6.10 7.97
N ALA A 217 -6.34 -7.17 8.43
CA ALA A 217 -6.71 -7.32 9.84
C ALA A 217 -5.47 -7.27 10.76
N LEU A 218 -4.40 -7.98 10.38
CA LEU A 218 -3.14 -7.98 11.12
C LEU A 218 -2.50 -6.58 11.16
N LYS A 219 -2.36 -5.90 10.02
CA LYS A 219 -1.78 -4.55 9.92
C LYS A 219 -2.59 -3.53 10.74
N MET A 220 -3.91 -3.56 10.64
CA MET A 220 -4.78 -2.65 11.39
C MET A 220 -4.65 -2.86 12.90
N ALA A 221 -4.65 -4.11 13.36
CA ALA A 221 -4.44 -4.43 14.77
C ALA A 221 -3.06 -3.92 15.25
N MET A 222 -2.00 -4.18 14.48
CA MET A 222 -0.65 -3.73 14.84
C MET A 222 -0.53 -2.21 14.94
N ILE A 223 -1.17 -1.46 14.04
CA ILE A 223 -1.11 0.01 14.04
C ILE A 223 -1.89 0.60 15.21
N ILE A 224 -3.05 0.03 15.55
CA ILE A 224 -3.82 0.46 16.73
C ILE A 224 -3.00 0.24 18.00
N VAL A 225 -2.37 -0.93 18.14
CA VAL A 225 -1.49 -1.23 19.28
C VAL A 225 -0.29 -0.28 19.30
N LEU A 226 0.36 -0.04 18.16
CA LEU A 226 1.49 0.87 18.07
C LEU A 226 1.11 2.30 18.46
N ALA A 227 -0.03 2.81 17.98
CA ALA A 227 -0.54 4.13 18.34
C ALA A 227 -0.82 4.23 19.84
N TRP A 228 -1.45 3.22 20.43
CA TRP A 228 -1.71 3.15 21.86
C TRP A 228 -0.42 3.15 22.68
N VAL A 229 0.55 2.29 22.34
CA VAL A 229 1.87 2.23 23.02
C VAL A 229 2.62 3.56 22.89
N ALA A 230 2.58 4.20 21.72
CA ALA A 230 3.24 5.47 21.48
C ALA A 230 2.67 6.58 22.39
N VAL A 231 1.35 6.70 22.47
CA VAL A 231 0.68 7.67 23.36
C VAL A 231 0.95 7.35 24.83
N ALA A 232 0.90 6.07 25.22
CA ALA A 232 1.21 5.64 26.58
C ALA A 232 2.64 6.02 27.00
N LYS A 233 3.64 5.81 26.13
CA LYS A 233 5.04 6.21 26.40
C LYS A 233 5.25 7.72 26.54
N ILE A 234 4.39 8.53 25.95
CA ILE A 234 4.43 10.00 26.08
C ILE A 234 3.85 10.45 27.44
N GLY A 235 3.07 9.60 28.10
CA GLY A 235 2.35 9.89 29.34
C GLY A 235 0.85 10.11 29.15
N GLY A 236 0.28 9.66 28.03
CA GLY A 236 -1.15 9.82 27.70
C GLY A 236 -1.44 10.98 26.75
N MET A 237 -2.73 11.15 26.42
CA MET A 237 -3.17 12.15 25.43
C MET A 237 -2.97 13.59 25.92
N GLU A 238 -3.19 13.85 27.21
CA GLU A 238 -2.97 15.18 27.80
C GLU A 238 -1.48 15.56 27.74
N ALA A 239 -0.59 14.64 28.12
CA ALA A 239 0.85 14.85 28.03
C ALA A 239 1.31 15.10 26.59
N LEU A 240 0.72 14.40 25.62
CA LEU A 240 0.97 14.64 24.20
C LEU A 240 0.56 16.06 23.79
N GLN A 241 -0.64 16.52 24.15
CA GLN A 241 -1.09 17.87 23.83
C GLN A 241 -0.21 18.96 24.46
N VAL A 242 0.19 18.78 25.73
CA VAL A 242 1.09 19.72 26.41
C VAL A 242 2.45 19.77 25.71
N ARG A 243 3.05 18.61 25.38
CA ARG A 243 4.32 18.56 24.64
C ARG A 243 4.22 19.16 23.25
N LEU A 244 3.12 18.92 22.53
CA LEU A 244 2.88 19.53 21.22
C LEU A 244 2.81 21.06 21.31
N LYS A 245 2.09 21.61 22.30
CA LYS A 245 2.04 23.07 22.54
C LYS A 245 3.42 23.66 22.86
N MET A 246 4.24 22.96 23.64
CA MET A 246 5.62 23.39 23.91
C MET A 246 6.47 23.43 22.63
N ILE A 247 6.40 22.37 21.80
CA ILE A 247 7.14 22.32 20.52
C ILE A 247 6.65 23.44 19.60
N GLN A 248 5.33 23.67 19.51
CA GLN A 248 4.76 24.79 18.74
C GLN A 248 5.29 26.15 19.21
N GLY A 249 5.33 26.38 20.52
CA GLY A 249 5.89 27.59 21.11
C GLY A 249 7.35 27.81 20.72
N ASN A 250 8.18 26.76 20.80
CA ASN A 250 9.59 26.82 20.44
C ASN A 250 9.80 27.11 18.94
N VAL A 251 9.01 26.47 18.06
CA VAL A 251 9.09 26.69 16.60
C VAL A 251 8.71 28.13 16.26
N ARG A 252 7.63 28.65 16.86
CA ARG A 252 7.22 30.05 16.67
C ARG A 252 8.27 31.03 17.20
N ALA A 253 8.89 30.73 18.33
CA ALA A 253 9.98 31.54 18.89
C ALA A 253 11.23 31.56 17.99
N SER A 254 11.49 30.49 17.23
CA SER A 254 12.57 30.48 16.22
C SER A 254 12.27 31.27 14.95
N GLY A 255 11.11 31.92 14.85
CA GLY A 255 10.69 32.68 13.67
C GLY A 255 10.20 31.83 12.50
N ILE A 256 10.04 30.52 12.70
CA ILE A 256 9.50 29.61 11.67
C ILE A 256 7.98 29.73 11.68
N GLN A 257 7.39 30.02 10.52
CA GLN A 257 5.94 30.06 10.35
C GLN A 257 5.36 28.64 10.49
N ALA A 258 4.45 28.47 11.44
CA ALA A 258 3.86 27.18 11.77
C ALA A 258 2.38 27.30 12.20
N ALA A 259 1.56 26.38 11.71
CA ALA A 259 0.15 26.25 12.04
C ALA A 259 -0.09 25.25 13.18
N ASP A 260 -1.34 24.86 13.41
CA ASP A 260 -1.67 23.81 14.38
C ASP A 260 -1.52 22.40 13.76
N PRO A 261 -0.58 21.55 14.22
CA PRO A 261 -0.40 20.17 13.77
C PRO A 261 -1.63 19.28 13.96
N THR A 262 -2.54 19.63 14.85
CA THR A 262 -3.77 18.87 15.10
C THR A 262 -4.96 19.35 14.28
N ALA A 263 -4.81 20.46 13.54
CA ALA A 263 -5.87 20.97 12.70
C ALA A 263 -6.19 19.98 11.57
N PHE A 264 -7.49 19.73 11.39
CA PHE A 264 -7.97 18.89 10.30
C PHE A 264 -7.95 19.64 8.96
N LEU A 265 -8.15 20.96 8.96
CA LEU A 265 -8.18 21.80 7.76
C LEU A 265 -6.89 22.65 7.65
N PRO A 266 -6.51 23.11 6.44
CA PRO A 266 -5.43 24.08 6.29
C PRO A 266 -5.76 25.39 7.03
N ASP A 267 -4.73 26.12 7.41
CA ASP A 267 -4.90 27.47 7.95
C ASP A 267 -5.19 28.47 6.81
N PHE A 268 -6.46 28.87 6.71
CA PHE A 268 -6.94 29.80 5.67
C PHE A 268 -6.38 31.22 5.83
N HIS A 269 -5.83 31.59 6.99
CA HIS A 269 -5.30 32.92 7.24
C HIS A 269 -3.90 33.13 6.66
N LEU A 270 -3.17 32.04 6.37
CA LEU A 270 -1.81 32.11 5.84
C LEU A 270 -1.74 32.42 4.33
N GLY A 271 -2.88 32.46 3.64
CA GLY A 271 -2.96 32.70 2.20
C GLY A 271 -2.98 31.41 1.37
N LEU A 272 -3.15 31.55 0.04
CA LEU A 272 -3.41 30.41 -0.86
C LEU A 272 -2.19 29.50 -1.09
N THR A 273 -1.00 30.08 -1.23
CA THR A 273 0.20 29.38 -1.70
C THR A 273 1.28 29.22 -0.62
N THR A 274 1.01 29.69 0.60
CA THR A 274 1.99 29.71 1.68
C THR A 274 2.29 28.29 2.16
N ASN A 275 3.58 27.93 2.08
CA ASN A 275 4.10 26.69 2.63
C ASN A 275 4.66 26.98 4.03
N ALA A 276 3.99 26.46 5.06
CA ALA A 276 4.39 26.60 6.46
C ALA A 276 4.40 25.23 7.15
N LEU A 277 5.10 25.12 8.29
CA LEU A 277 5.11 23.88 9.05
C LEU A 277 3.71 23.58 9.60
N TRP A 278 3.32 22.30 9.58
CA TRP A 278 2.06 21.80 10.11
C TRP A 278 0.78 22.33 9.44
N THR A 279 0.89 22.77 8.20
CA THR A 279 -0.26 23.03 7.34
C THR A 279 0.07 22.62 5.91
N LEU A 280 -0.96 22.34 5.12
CA LEU A 280 -0.87 22.37 3.66
C LEU A 280 -1.27 23.76 3.14
N PRO A 281 -0.76 24.19 1.97
CA PRO A 281 -1.29 25.35 1.28
C PRO A 281 -2.76 25.16 0.96
N VAL A 282 -3.56 26.22 1.13
CA VAL A 282 -5.01 26.19 0.82
C VAL A 282 -5.24 25.85 -0.66
N LEU A 283 -4.37 26.32 -1.56
CA LEU A 283 -4.44 25.95 -2.98
C LEU A 283 -4.27 24.44 -3.17
N THR A 284 -3.32 23.82 -2.49
CA THR A 284 -3.12 22.36 -2.56
C THR A 284 -4.34 21.61 -2.04
N PHE A 285 -4.95 22.08 -0.94
CA PHE A 285 -6.21 21.54 -0.42
C PHE A 285 -7.35 21.63 -1.44
N ILE A 286 -7.53 22.78 -2.09
CA ILE A 286 -8.54 22.98 -3.15
C ILE A 286 -8.26 22.06 -4.33
N VAL A 287 -7.00 21.90 -4.75
CA VAL A 287 -6.60 20.97 -5.81
C VAL A 287 -6.94 19.54 -5.42
N TYR A 288 -6.70 19.13 -4.17
CA TYR A 288 -7.06 17.79 -3.70
C TYR A 288 -8.56 17.51 -3.80
N LEU A 289 -9.39 18.48 -3.42
CA LEU A 289 -10.85 18.34 -3.48
C LEU A 289 -11.44 18.49 -4.89
N GLY A 290 -10.89 19.38 -5.71
CA GLY A 290 -11.45 19.72 -7.01
C GLY A 290 -10.87 18.90 -8.17
N MET A 291 -9.54 18.71 -8.19
CA MET A 291 -8.81 18.22 -9.36
C MET A 291 -8.03 16.93 -9.13
N GLN A 292 -7.62 16.59 -7.91
CA GLN A 292 -6.77 15.40 -7.74
C GLN A 292 -7.55 14.12 -8.03
N TRP A 293 -8.78 14.03 -7.51
CA TRP A 293 -9.57 12.81 -7.62
C TRP A 293 -9.97 12.47 -9.07
N TRP A 294 -10.09 13.46 -9.97
CA TRP A 294 -10.40 13.20 -11.39
C TRP A 294 -9.16 13.05 -12.29
N LEU A 295 -7.99 13.59 -11.89
CA LEU A 295 -6.71 13.52 -12.62
C LEU A 295 -5.86 12.33 -12.16
N ALA A 296 -6.38 11.52 -11.25
CA ALA A 296 -5.67 10.38 -10.69
C ALA A 296 -5.27 9.42 -11.81
N TRP A 297 -3.96 9.22 -11.95
CA TRP A 297 -3.33 8.41 -13.00
C TRP A 297 -2.89 7.03 -12.48
N TYR A 298 -2.88 6.86 -11.15
CA TYR A 298 -2.45 5.61 -10.51
C TYR A 298 -3.49 4.51 -10.80
N PRO A 299 -3.08 3.30 -11.22
CA PRO A 299 -4.00 2.22 -11.51
C PRO A 299 -4.93 1.95 -10.31
N GLY A 300 -6.24 2.02 -10.51
CA GLY A 300 -7.24 1.87 -9.45
C GLY A 300 -7.57 3.14 -8.65
N ALA A 301 -6.87 4.25 -8.87
CA ALA A 301 -7.26 5.56 -8.34
C ALA A 301 -8.07 6.40 -9.35
N GLU A 302 -8.15 5.97 -10.61
CA GLU A 302 -8.93 6.62 -11.66
C GLU A 302 -10.42 6.66 -11.29
N PRO A 303 -11.14 7.79 -11.48
CA PRO A 303 -12.54 7.94 -11.07
C PRO A 303 -13.51 6.97 -11.77
N GLY A 304 -13.16 6.48 -12.96
CA GLY A 304 -13.92 5.45 -13.69
C GLY A 304 -13.64 4.02 -13.22
N GLY A 305 -12.65 3.83 -12.34
CA GLY A 305 -12.11 2.52 -12.00
C GLY A 305 -11.16 2.00 -13.08
N GLY A 306 -10.11 1.33 -12.66
CA GLY A 306 -9.08 0.78 -13.54
C GLY A 306 -8.16 -0.16 -12.77
N GLY A 307 -7.36 -0.94 -13.47
CA GLY A 307 -6.40 -1.87 -12.87
C GLY A 307 -7.04 -2.80 -11.82
N TYR A 308 -6.43 -2.83 -10.62
CA TYR A 308 -6.84 -3.75 -9.57
C TYR A 308 -8.27 -3.48 -9.08
N VAL A 309 -8.73 -2.22 -8.97
CA VAL A 309 -10.10 -1.90 -8.53
C VAL A 309 -11.13 -2.45 -9.51
N ALA A 310 -10.93 -2.22 -10.81
CA ALA A 310 -11.80 -2.78 -11.83
C ALA A 310 -11.83 -4.31 -11.75
N GLN A 311 -10.66 -4.95 -11.57
CA GLN A 311 -10.56 -6.39 -11.39
C GLN A 311 -11.45 -6.91 -10.26
N ARG A 312 -11.38 -6.30 -9.06
CA ARG A 312 -12.21 -6.74 -7.93
C ARG A 312 -13.70 -6.51 -8.20
N MET A 313 -14.06 -5.48 -8.97
CA MET A 313 -15.45 -5.21 -9.34
C MET A 313 -16.01 -6.26 -10.31
N PHE A 314 -15.28 -6.63 -11.36
CA PHE A 314 -15.77 -7.64 -12.31
C PHE A 314 -15.58 -9.10 -11.84
N SER A 315 -14.84 -9.32 -10.75
CA SER A 315 -14.81 -10.58 -9.99
C SER A 315 -15.97 -10.73 -8.99
N ALA A 316 -16.75 -9.68 -8.75
CA ALA A 316 -17.85 -9.72 -7.77
C ALA A 316 -18.93 -10.74 -8.17
N LYS A 317 -19.64 -11.30 -7.19
CA LYS A 317 -20.72 -12.28 -7.41
C LYS A 317 -21.84 -11.72 -8.27
N ASP A 318 -22.30 -10.54 -7.90
CA ASP A 318 -23.43 -9.87 -8.53
C ASP A 318 -23.16 -8.37 -8.66
N GLU A 319 -24.14 -7.65 -9.22
CA GLU A 319 -24.07 -6.21 -9.47
C GLU A 319 -24.43 -5.34 -8.26
N LYS A 320 -24.88 -5.95 -7.16
CA LYS A 320 -25.48 -5.26 -6.01
C LYS A 320 -24.48 -5.03 -4.87
#